data_AF-A0A816RFI2-F1
#
_entry.id   AF-A0A816RFI2-F1
#
_cell.length_a   1.000
_cell.length_b   1.000
_cell.length_c   1.000
_cell.angle_alpha   90.00
_cell.angle_beta   90.00
_cell.angle_gamma   90.00
#
_symmetry.space_group_name_H-M   'P 1'
#
loop_
_entity.id
_entity.type
_entity.pdbx_description
1 polymer ?
#
loop_
_entity_poly.entity_id
_entity_poly.type
_entity_poly.pdbx_seq_one_letter_code
_entity_poly.pdbx_strand_id
1 'polypeptide(L)'
;MRSSFILIVVVLLLSTHIDAFRYRSARQLATAPSNIEVGRNNPNNICDYVPCDNGGTCFVDSNSVRCRCKSDFTGYYCEAPISILSV
;
A
#
# COMPACT_ATOMS: atom_id res chain seq x y z
N MET A 1 43.98 -25.35 -0.78
CA MET A 1 43.86 -23.91 -0.42
C MET A 1 43.30 -23.08 -1.57
N ARG A 2 43.83 -23.14 -2.81
CA ARG A 2 43.29 -22.38 -3.96
C ARG A 2 41.97 -22.94 -4.54
N SER A 3 41.77 -24.26 -4.53
CA SER A 3 40.55 -24.90 -5.04
C SER A 3 39.29 -24.51 -4.25
N SER A 4 39.36 -24.49 -2.90
CA SER A 4 38.26 -24.05 -2.04
C SER A 4 37.94 -22.56 -2.18
N PHE A 5 38.96 -21.70 -2.36
CA PHE A 5 38.76 -20.27 -2.61
C PHE A 5 38.07 -20.01 -3.96
N ILE A 6 38.48 -20.73 -5.01
CA ILE A 6 37.83 -20.65 -6.31
C ILE A 6 36.36 -21.10 -6.21
N LEU A 7 36.09 -22.18 -5.47
CA LEU A 7 34.72 -22.67 -5.24
C LEU A 7 33.86 -21.64 -4.47
N ILE A 8 34.40 -20.99 -3.45
CA ILE A 8 33.70 -19.93 -2.69
C ILE A 8 33.40 -18.71 -3.56
N VAL A 9 34.34 -18.28 -4.40
CA VAL A 9 34.16 -17.15 -5.33
C VAL A 9 33.10 -17.50 -6.39
N VAL A 10 33.09 -18.73 -6.91
CA VAL A 10 32.07 -19.20 -7.86
C VAL A 10 30.68 -19.27 -7.21
N VAL A 11 30.57 -19.74 -5.97
CA VAL A 11 29.30 -19.75 -5.22
C VAL A 11 28.76 -18.34 -5.02
N LEU A 12 29.61 -17.37 -4.59
CA LEU A 12 29.19 -15.98 -4.42
C LEU A 12 28.76 -15.33 -5.74
N LEU A 13 29.47 -15.58 -6.85
CA LEU A 13 29.10 -15.05 -8.16
C LEU A 13 27.81 -15.70 -8.72
N LEU A 14 27.56 -16.99 -8.44
CA LEU A 14 26.31 -17.65 -8.80
C LEU A 14 25.14 -17.23 -7.89
N SER A 15 25.40 -16.92 -6.61
CA SER A 15 24.42 -16.34 -5.68
C SER A 15 24.01 -14.93 -6.11
N THR A 16 24.95 -14.12 -6.61
CA THR A 16 24.62 -12.76 -7.11
C THR A 16 23.67 -12.73 -8.31
N HIS A 17 23.47 -13.85 -9.01
CA HIS A 17 22.47 -13.96 -10.09
C HIS A 17 21.11 -14.51 -9.63
N ILE A 18 21.05 -15.22 -8.51
CA ILE A 18 19.79 -15.76 -7.96
C ILE A 18 19.13 -14.75 -7.00
N ASP A 19 19.92 -13.81 -6.44
CA ASP A 19 19.41 -12.75 -5.58
C ASP A 19 18.76 -11.59 -6.35
N ALA A 20 18.98 -11.43 -7.66
CA ALA A 20 18.31 -10.39 -8.44
C ALA A 20 16.79 -10.65 -8.64
N PHE A 21 16.34 -11.90 -8.52
CA PHE A 21 14.91 -12.25 -8.65
C PHE A 21 14.18 -12.29 -7.30
N ARG A 22 14.88 -12.51 -6.17
CA ARG A 22 14.30 -12.48 -4.81
C ARG A 22 14.60 -11.20 -4.01
N TYR A 23 15.55 -10.37 -4.42
CA TYR A 23 15.76 -9.03 -3.83
C TYR A 23 14.70 -8.00 -4.24
N ARG A 24 13.86 -8.30 -5.24
CA ARG A 24 12.70 -7.45 -5.59
C ARG A 24 11.43 -7.71 -4.79
N SER A 25 11.37 -8.72 -3.92
CA SER A 25 10.20 -8.98 -3.08
C SER A 25 10.34 -8.57 -1.61
N ALA A 26 11.55 -8.23 -1.13
CA ALA A 26 11.75 -7.72 0.24
C ALA A 26 11.74 -6.17 0.35
N ARG A 27 11.90 -5.44 -0.77
CA ARG A 27 11.66 -3.98 -0.80
C ARG A 27 10.21 -3.61 -1.12
N GLN A 28 9.41 -4.57 -1.54
CA GLN A 28 7.99 -4.37 -1.85
C GLN A 28 7.09 -4.73 -0.66
N LEU A 29 7.59 -4.53 0.57
CA LEU A 29 6.78 -4.45 1.80
C LEU A 29 7.00 -3.13 2.56
N ALA A 30 7.36 -2.07 1.83
CA ALA A 30 7.29 -0.68 2.29
C ALA A 30 6.91 0.30 1.17
N THR A 31 6.37 -0.17 0.04
CA THR A 31 5.45 0.69 -0.70
C THR A 31 4.19 0.73 0.14
N ALA A 32 4.05 1.81 0.91
CA ALA A 32 2.78 2.25 1.47
C ALA A 32 1.64 1.96 0.48
N PRO A 33 0.41 1.65 0.94
CA PRO A 33 -0.70 1.56 0.02
C PRO A 33 -0.66 2.80 -0.87
N SER A 34 -0.80 2.62 -2.18
CA SER A 34 -0.91 3.69 -3.16
C SER A 34 -2.24 4.44 -3.00
N ASN A 35 -2.56 4.81 -1.77
CA ASN A 35 -3.51 5.83 -1.42
C ASN A 35 -2.62 7.04 -1.21
N ILE A 36 -2.68 8.00 -2.13
CA ILE A 36 -2.23 9.34 -1.81
C ILE A 36 -3.13 9.77 -0.65
N GLU A 37 -2.69 9.54 0.59
CA GLU A 37 -3.22 10.23 1.74
C GLU A 37 -3.02 11.69 1.40
N VAL A 38 -4.09 12.38 1.01
CA VAL A 38 -3.96 13.79 0.69
C VAL A 38 -3.53 14.44 1.99
N GLY A 39 -2.23 14.77 2.07
CA GLY A 39 -1.68 15.41 3.25
C GLY A 39 -2.51 16.64 3.54
N ARG A 40 -2.85 16.85 4.81
CA ARG A 40 -3.76 17.91 5.30
C ARG A 40 -3.32 19.36 4.98
N ASN A 41 -2.41 19.56 4.03
CA ASN A 41 -1.76 20.83 3.71
C ASN A 41 -1.68 21.07 2.18
N ASN A 42 -2.70 20.68 1.42
CA ASN A 42 -2.90 21.16 0.05
C ASN A 42 -4.12 22.10 0.03
N PRO A 43 -3.98 23.40 -0.29
CA PRO A 43 -5.11 24.34 -0.31
C PRO A 43 -6.18 23.99 -1.37
N ASN A 44 -5.87 23.07 -2.30
CA ASN A 44 -6.81 22.48 -3.25
C ASN A 44 -7.01 20.99 -2.95
N ASN A 45 -7.17 20.63 -1.67
CA ASN A 45 -7.48 19.26 -1.29
C ASN A 45 -8.93 18.97 -1.67
N ILE A 46 -9.13 18.17 -2.72
CA ILE A 46 -10.47 17.74 -3.14
C ILE A 46 -11.23 17.00 -2.01
N CYS A 47 -10.52 16.48 -1.00
CA CYS A 47 -11.11 15.92 0.20
C CYS A 47 -11.79 16.94 1.13
N ASP A 48 -11.48 18.23 1.01
CA ASP A 48 -12.17 19.27 1.80
C ASP A 48 -13.63 19.43 1.34
N TYR A 49 -13.95 18.99 0.12
CA TYR A 49 -15.29 18.98 -0.45
C TYR A 49 -15.99 17.62 -0.36
N VAL A 50 -15.32 16.61 0.22
CA VAL A 50 -15.82 15.23 0.32
C VAL A 50 -15.92 14.86 1.79
N PRO A 51 -17.10 15.00 2.42
CA PRO A 51 -17.29 14.64 3.81
C PRO A 51 -17.38 13.12 3.93
N CYS A 52 -16.28 12.45 4.27
CA CYS A 52 -16.34 11.05 4.66
C CYS A 52 -16.86 10.94 6.10
N ASP A 53 -18.07 10.43 6.26
CA ASP A 53 -18.74 10.24 7.54
C ASP A 53 -18.15 9.06 8.34
N ASN A 54 -18.57 8.96 9.60
CA ASN A 54 -18.28 7.85 10.51
C ASN A 54 -16.76 7.53 10.69
N GLY A 55 -15.92 8.55 10.47
CA GLY A 55 -14.46 8.43 10.56
C GLY A 55 -13.84 7.69 9.39
N GLY A 56 -14.48 7.72 8.21
CA GLY A 56 -13.87 7.33 6.94
C GLY A 56 -12.67 8.23 6.59
N THR A 57 -11.76 7.71 5.77
CA THR A 57 -10.59 8.47 5.29
C THR A 57 -10.78 8.83 3.83
N CYS A 58 -10.70 10.11 3.49
CA CYS A 58 -10.68 10.54 2.09
C CYS A 58 -9.32 10.25 1.43
N PHE A 59 -9.35 9.74 0.20
CA PHE A 59 -8.17 9.50 -0.62
C PHE A 59 -8.48 9.73 -2.10
N VAL A 60 -7.43 10.00 -2.89
CA VAL A 60 -7.55 10.10 -4.34
C VAL A 60 -7.08 8.80 -4.97
N ASP A 61 -7.91 8.24 -5.84
CA ASP A 61 -7.64 7.06 -6.64
C ASP A 61 -7.84 7.37 -8.12
N SER A 62 -6.76 7.26 -8.89
CA SER A 62 -6.79 7.35 -10.36
C SER A 62 -7.56 8.59 -10.88
N ASN A 63 -7.36 9.75 -10.24
CA ASN A 63 -8.05 11.04 -10.47
C ASN A 63 -9.48 11.20 -9.92
N SER A 64 -10.03 10.19 -9.23
CA SER A 64 -11.31 10.32 -8.52
C SER A 64 -11.08 10.35 -7.02
N VAL A 65 -11.85 11.17 -6.32
CA VAL A 65 -11.88 11.18 -4.86
C VAL A 65 -12.81 10.08 -4.35
N ARG A 66 -12.38 9.36 -3.31
CA ARG A 66 -13.15 8.28 -2.68
C ARG A 66 -12.99 8.31 -1.16
N CYS A 67 -13.99 7.78 -0.47
CA CYS A 67 -13.94 7.53 0.97
C CYS A 67 -13.58 6.07 1.25
N ARG A 68 -12.61 5.85 2.13
CA ARG A 68 -12.29 4.54 2.70
C ARG A 68 -13.04 4.40 4.01
N CYS A 69 -14.07 3.58 4.01
CA CYS A 69 -14.91 3.35 5.19
C CYS A 69 -14.24 2.41 6.18
N LYS A 70 -14.63 2.54 7.45
CA LYS A 70 -14.35 1.53 8.48
C LYS A 70 -15.17 0.27 8.20
N SER A 71 -14.80 -0.86 8.80
CA SER A 71 -15.44 -2.17 8.62
C SER A 71 -16.95 -2.18 8.85
N ASP A 72 -17.46 -1.22 9.61
CA ASP A 72 -18.85 -1.17 10.06
C ASP A 72 -19.70 -0.19 9.23
N PHE A 73 -19.13 0.43 8.20
CA PHE A 73 -19.81 1.45 7.38
C PHE A 73 -19.58 1.25 5.87
N THR A 74 -20.54 1.69 5.07
CA THR A 74 -20.62 1.59 3.62
C THR A 74 -21.31 2.83 3.03
N GLY A 75 -21.42 2.89 1.71
CA GLY A 75 -21.90 4.07 0.99
C GLY A 75 -20.77 4.88 0.37
N TYR A 76 -21.12 5.87 -0.44
CA TYR A 76 -20.11 6.67 -1.16
C TYR A 76 -19.33 7.58 -0.20
N TYR A 77 -20.01 8.06 0.85
CA TYR A 77 -19.44 8.91 1.90
C TYR A 77 -19.31 8.16 3.24
N CYS A 78 -19.47 6.84 3.27
CA CYS A 78 -19.51 6.04 4.51
C CYS A 78 -20.68 6.42 5.43
N GLU A 79 -21.79 6.84 4.85
CA GLU A 79 -22.99 7.34 5.54
C GLU A 79 -23.86 6.22 6.15
N ALA A 80 -23.74 4.99 5.65
CA ALA A 80 -24.60 3.88 6.03
C ALA A 80 -23.85 2.83 6.86
N PRO A 81 -24.42 2.31 7.96
CA PRO A 81 -23.83 1.18 8.66
C PRO A 81 -23.93 -0.10 7.84
N ILE A 82 -22.90 -0.93 7.87
CA ILE A 82 -22.98 -2.31 7.39
C ILE A 82 -23.73 -3.09 8.46
N SER A 83 -24.96 -3.48 8.15
CA SER A 83 -25.71 -4.42 8.97
C SER A 83 -25.13 -5.83 8.80
N ILE A 84 -24.03 -6.11 9.50
CA ILE A 84 -23.44 -7.46 9.64
C ILE A 84 -24.27 -8.37 10.57
N LEU A 85 -25.29 -7.81 11.23
CA LEU A 85 -26.27 -8.57 12.01
C LEU A 85 -27.52 -8.87 11.17
N SER A 86 -27.34 -9.64 10.11
CA SER A 86 -28.44 -10.33 9.43
C SER A 86 -28.04 -11.79 9.26
N VAL A 87 -28.26 -12.56 10.32
CA VAL A 87 -28.58 -14.01 10.40
C VAL A 87 -28.31 -14.49 11.83
#